data_AF-A0A963PI60-F1
#
_entry.id   AF-A0A963PI60-F1
#
_cell.length_a   1.000
_cell.length_b   1.000
_cell.length_c   1.000
_cell.angle_alpha   90.00
_cell.angle_beta   90.00
_cell.angle_gamma   90.00
#
_symmetry.space_group_name_H-M   'P 1'
#
loop_
_entity.id
_entity.type
_entity.pdbx_description
1 polymer ?
#
loop_
_entity_poly.entity_id
_entity_poly.type
_entity_poly.pdbx_seq_one_letter_code
_entity_poly.pdbx_strand_id
1 'polypeptide(L)'
;VAGRPELAQDERFARNQNRVRHRAVLVPMLEDMFKTRRKADWLAALEAAKVPCGPINNLAEVFTDPQVIARQMVHMWHGKQAHPLTDALSLVASPLKLGATPVRSDLPPPLLGQHTNEVLCEWLGTDERQLAELRTRGIV
;
A
#
# COMPACT_ATOMS: atom_id res chain seq x y z
N VAL A 1 1.63 -30.74 -5.99
CA VAL A 1 2.53 -29.58 -5.73
C VAL A 1 3.62 -29.89 -4.72
N ALA A 2 3.29 -30.27 -3.48
CA ALA A 2 4.28 -30.48 -2.41
C ALA A 2 4.99 -31.85 -2.39
N GLY A 3 4.67 -32.76 -3.33
CA GLY A 3 5.32 -34.08 -3.43
C GLY A 3 4.98 -35.07 -2.30
N ARG A 4 3.93 -34.80 -1.50
CA ARG A 4 3.50 -35.63 -0.37
C ARG A 4 2.04 -36.09 -0.50
N PRO A 5 1.73 -36.99 -1.44
CA PRO A 5 0.35 -37.43 -1.69
C PRO A 5 -0.28 -38.17 -0.50
N GLU A 6 0.52 -38.75 0.39
CA GLU A 6 0.05 -39.45 1.58
C GLU A 6 -0.62 -38.50 2.59
N LEU A 7 -0.22 -37.22 2.63
CA LEU A 7 -0.88 -36.22 3.49
C LEU A 7 -2.33 -35.96 3.07
N ALA A 8 -2.67 -36.18 1.80
CA ALA A 8 -4.05 -36.05 1.34
C ALA A 8 -4.94 -37.22 1.78
N GLN A 9 -4.33 -38.38 2.08
CA GLN A 9 -5.01 -39.61 2.49
C GLN A 9 -5.05 -39.77 4.02
N ASP A 10 -4.15 -39.11 4.75
CA ASP A 10 -4.15 -39.10 6.21
C ASP A 10 -5.49 -38.57 6.75
N GLU A 11 -6.16 -39.36 7.60
CA GLU A 11 -7.47 -39.03 8.17
C GLU A 11 -7.45 -37.70 8.93
N ARG A 12 -6.30 -37.32 9.51
CA ARG A 12 -6.10 -36.03 10.20
C ARG A 12 -6.21 -34.84 9.25
N PHE A 13 -5.95 -35.03 7.96
CA PHE A 13 -5.84 -33.93 6.99
C PHE A 13 -6.76 -34.04 5.76
N ALA A 14 -7.38 -35.20 5.53
CA ALA A 14 -8.25 -35.44 4.39
C ALA A 14 -9.44 -34.45 4.33
N ARG A 15 -10.06 -34.17 5.48
CA ARG A 15 -11.19 -33.22 5.60
C ARG A 15 -10.75 -31.89 6.18
N ASN A 16 -11.38 -30.80 5.73
CA ASN A 16 -11.05 -29.46 6.20
C ASN A 16 -11.20 -29.28 7.71
N GLN A 17 -12.28 -29.81 8.28
CA GLN A 17 -12.51 -29.77 9.74
C GLN A 17 -11.39 -30.48 10.51
N ASN A 18 -10.88 -31.59 9.99
CA ASN A 18 -9.78 -32.33 10.62
C ASN A 18 -8.46 -31.54 10.52
N ARG A 19 -8.17 -30.91 9.36
CA ARG A 19 -7.00 -30.01 9.23
C ARG A 19 -7.02 -28.87 10.25
N VAL A 20 -8.20 -28.31 10.53
CA VAL A 20 -8.36 -27.25 11.56
C VAL A 20 -8.06 -27.82 12.95
N ARG A 21 -8.62 -28.99 13.31
CA ARG A 21 -8.36 -29.65 14.60
C ARG A 21 -6.89 -30.03 14.79
N HIS A 22 -6.22 -30.46 13.73
CA HIS A 22 -4.83 -30.91 13.75
C HIS A 22 -3.85 -29.86 13.20
N ARG A 23 -4.24 -28.58 13.17
CA ARG A 23 -3.44 -27.50 12.60
C ARG A 23 -2.06 -27.39 13.22
N ALA A 24 -1.96 -27.56 14.54
CA ALA A 24 -0.70 -27.50 15.28
C ALA A 24 0.30 -28.59 14.85
N VAL A 25 -0.19 -29.70 14.27
CA VAL A 25 0.66 -30.77 13.71
C VAL A 25 0.92 -30.52 12.22
N LEU A 26 -0.11 -30.11 11.46
CA LEU A 26 -0.01 -29.92 10.02
C LEU A 26 0.92 -28.75 9.65
N VAL A 27 0.83 -27.62 10.36
CA VAL A 27 1.58 -26.40 10.00
C VAL A 27 3.09 -26.61 10.03
N PRO A 28 3.71 -27.15 11.10
CA PRO A 28 5.16 -27.42 11.11
C PRO A 28 5.61 -28.32 9.96
N MET A 29 4.81 -29.33 9.60
CA MET A 29 5.12 -30.21 8.47
C MET A 29 5.10 -29.43 7.14
N LEU A 30 4.13 -28.53 6.95
CA LEU A 30 4.07 -27.65 5.78
C LEU A 30 5.26 -26.67 5.74
N GLU A 31 5.61 -26.08 6.88
CA GLU A 31 6.75 -25.15 6.99
C GLU A 31 8.06 -25.81 6.57
N ASP A 32 8.32 -27.02 7.07
CA ASP A 32 9.52 -27.77 6.70
C ASP A 32 9.55 -28.10 5.20
N MET A 33 8.40 -28.42 4.62
CA MET A 33 8.31 -28.57 3.16
C MET A 33 8.59 -27.26 2.43
N PHE A 34 8.00 -26.14 2.86
CA PHE A 34 8.16 -24.85 2.18
C PHE A 34 9.61 -24.35 2.20
N LYS A 35 10.42 -24.74 3.19
CA LYS A 35 11.87 -24.44 3.25
C LYS A 35 12.69 -25.15 2.15
N THR A 36 12.18 -26.20 1.50
CA THR A 36 12.97 -27.01 0.56
C THR A 36 13.16 -26.39 -0.83
N ARG A 37 12.40 -25.34 -1.18
CA ARG A 37 12.45 -24.68 -2.50
C ARG A 37 12.33 -23.17 -2.33
N ARG A 38 12.77 -22.40 -3.32
CA ARG A 38 12.66 -20.94 -3.26
C ARG A 38 11.20 -20.50 -3.39
N LYS A 39 10.90 -19.31 -2.85
CA LYS A 39 9.59 -18.62 -2.94
C LYS A 39 9.00 -18.69 -4.35
N ALA A 40 9.78 -18.29 -5.36
CA ALA A 40 9.34 -18.25 -6.75
C ALA A 40 8.92 -19.63 -7.31
N ASP A 41 9.68 -20.67 -6.95
CA ASP A 41 9.41 -22.03 -7.41
C ASP A 41 8.10 -22.58 -6.79
N TRP A 42 7.80 -22.22 -5.54
CA TRP A 42 6.54 -22.56 -4.89
C TRP A 42 5.34 -21.84 -5.50
N LEU A 43 5.46 -20.52 -5.69
CA LEU A 43 4.39 -19.70 -6.24
C LEU A 43 3.97 -20.19 -7.62
N ALA A 44 4.92 -20.39 -8.53
CA ALA A 44 4.63 -20.89 -9.87
C ALA A 44 3.93 -22.26 -9.85
N ALA A 45 4.37 -23.18 -8.99
CA ALA A 45 3.79 -24.52 -8.90
C ALA A 45 2.39 -24.53 -8.25
N LEU A 46 2.14 -23.65 -7.27
CA LEU A 46 0.84 -23.51 -6.61
C LEU A 46 -0.17 -22.81 -7.53
N GLU A 47 0.24 -21.77 -8.24
CA GLU A 47 -0.57 -21.06 -9.22
C GLU A 47 -0.99 -21.97 -10.39
N ALA A 48 -0.06 -22.76 -10.94
CA ALA A 48 -0.38 -23.76 -11.96
C ALA A 48 -1.42 -24.79 -11.48
N ALA A 49 -1.44 -25.09 -10.17
CA ALA A 49 -2.42 -25.95 -9.53
C ALA A 49 -3.69 -25.21 -9.06
N LYS A 50 -3.84 -23.92 -9.40
CA LYS A 50 -4.96 -23.04 -9.01
C LYS A 50 -5.14 -22.91 -7.49
N VAL A 51 -4.06 -23.08 -6.73
CA VAL A 51 -4.07 -22.87 -5.28
C VAL A 51 -3.90 -21.37 -5.01
N PRO A 52 -4.83 -20.71 -4.30
CA PRO A 52 -4.69 -19.31 -3.94
C PRO A 52 -3.45 -19.10 -3.07
N CYS A 53 -2.48 -18.35 -3.57
CA CYS A 53 -1.25 -18.02 -2.86
C CYS A 53 -0.71 -16.68 -3.35
N GLY A 54 0.12 -16.04 -2.54
CA GLY A 54 0.79 -14.80 -2.91
C GLY A 54 2.12 -14.66 -2.16
N PRO A 55 3.11 -13.95 -2.73
CA PRO A 55 4.35 -13.67 -2.03
C PRO A 55 4.10 -12.75 -0.84
N ILE A 56 4.93 -12.89 0.20
CA ILE A 56 5.17 -11.80 1.14
C ILE A 56 6.22 -10.91 0.48
N ASN A 57 5.82 -9.69 0.12
CA ASN A 57 6.69 -8.71 -0.52
C ASN A 57 7.31 -7.77 0.52
N ASN A 58 8.58 -7.42 0.34
CA ASN A 58 9.19 -6.28 1.01
C ASN A 58 8.80 -4.96 0.31
N LEU A 59 9.16 -3.81 0.89
CA LEU A 59 8.76 -2.50 0.33
C LEU A 59 9.28 -2.26 -1.10
N ALA A 60 10.51 -2.66 -1.41
CA ALA A 60 11.05 -2.50 -2.76
C ALA A 60 10.26 -3.36 -3.77
N GLU A 61 9.98 -4.62 -3.41
CA GLU A 61 9.15 -5.52 -4.22
C GLU A 61 7.75 -4.94 -4.46
N VAL A 62 7.11 -4.36 -3.42
CA VAL A 62 5.79 -3.72 -3.53
C VAL A 62 5.78 -2.61 -4.58
N PHE A 63 6.74 -1.68 -4.53
CA PHE A 63 6.74 -0.54 -5.46
C PHE A 63 7.12 -0.90 -6.90
N THR A 64 7.75 -2.06 -7.09
CA THR A 64 8.02 -2.62 -8.43
C THR A 64 6.96 -3.61 -8.90
N ASP A 65 5.94 -3.91 -8.08
CA ASP A 65 4.92 -4.90 -8.41
C ASP A 65 4.09 -4.46 -9.63
N PRO A 66 3.86 -5.34 -10.62
CA PRO A 66 3.09 -5.00 -11.81
C PRO A 66 1.70 -4.45 -11.52
N GLN A 67 1.01 -4.92 -10.47
CA GLN A 67 -0.30 -4.42 -10.09
C GLN A 67 -0.22 -3.02 -9.46
N VAL A 68 0.80 -2.73 -8.65
CA VAL A 68 1.01 -1.40 -8.07
C VAL A 68 1.25 -0.38 -9.19
N ILE A 69 2.07 -0.74 -10.18
CA ILE A 69 2.36 0.10 -11.35
C ILE A 69 1.11 0.27 -12.22
N ALA A 70 0.43 -0.84 -12.59
CA ALA A 70 -0.76 -0.81 -13.43
C ALA A 70 -1.90 0.00 -12.80
N ARG A 71 -1.99 -0.02 -11.47
CA ARG A 71 -2.98 0.75 -10.72
C ARG A 71 -2.51 2.16 -10.34
N GLN A 72 -1.33 2.60 -10.77
CA GLN A 72 -0.78 3.92 -10.45
C GLN A 72 -0.87 4.20 -8.95
N MET A 73 -0.28 3.30 -8.15
CA MET A 73 -0.39 3.32 -6.69
C MET A 73 0.66 4.18 -5.99
N VAL A 74 1.51 4.84 -6.75
CA VAL A 74 2.46 5.85 -6.28
C VAL A 74 2.20 7.12 -7.06
N HIS A 75 2.01 8.22 -6.33
CA HIS A 75 1.94 9.55 -6.91
C HIS A 75 3.26 10.26 -6.66
N MET A 76 3.78 10.93 -7.68
CA MET A 76 5.07 11.60 -7.62
C MET A 76 4.94 13.05 -8.04
N TRP A 77 5.42 13.96 -7.20
CA TRP A 77 5.56 15.37 -7.49
C TRP A 77 7.03 15.69 -7.74
N HIS A 78 7.34 16.32 -8.87
CA HIS A 78 8.70 16.67 -9.27
C HIS A 78 8.73 17.87 -10.23
N GLY A 79 9.92 18.40 -10.51
CA GLY A 79 10.10 19.51 -11.44
C GLY A 79 9.30 20.76 -11.03
N LYS A 80 8.47 21.30 -11.92
CA LYS A 80 7.64 22.49 -11.60
C LYS A 80 6.58 22.26 -10.54
N GLN A 81 6.25 21.01 -10.24
CA GLN A 81 5.27 20.62 -9.22
C GLN A 81 5.94 20.05 -7.97
N ALA A 82 7.28 20.14 -7.86
CA ALA A 82 8.01 19.62 -6.71
C ALA A 82 7.53 20.26 -5.40
N HIS A 83 7.63 19.48 -4.32
CA HIS A 83 7.34 20.01 -2.99
C HIS A 83 8.42 21.01 -2.58
N PRO A 84 8.11 22.12 -1.89
CA PRO A 84 9.11 23.15 -1.57
C PRO A 84 10.33 22.66 -0.77
N LEU A 85 10.22 21.53 -0.07
CA LEU A 85 11.30 20.91 0.72
C LEU A 85 12.05 19.79 -0.01
N THR A 86 11.64 19.39 -1.22
CA THR A 86 12.29 18.30 -1.96
C THR A 86 11.99 18.33 -3.45
N ASP A 87 13.01 18.08 -4.28
CA ASP A 87 12.89 18.08 -5.74
C ASP A 87 12.02 16.93 -6.28
N ALA A 88 11.84 15.87 -5.49
CA ALA A 88 11.00 14.73 -5.83
C ALA A 88 10.35 14.13 -4.58
N LEU A 89 9.02 14.19 -4.52
CA LEU A 89 8.23 13.59 -3.44
C LEU A 89 7.37 12.46 -4.01
N SER A 90 7.57 11.24 -3.53
CA SER A 90 6.73 10.08 -3.84
C SER A 90 5.91 9.67 -2.63
N LEU A 91 4.58 9.57 -2.78
CA LEU A 91 3.67 9.10 -1.74
C LEU A 91 2.75 8.00 -2.29
N VAL A 92 2.20 7.20 -1.39
CA VAL A 92 1.19 6.19 -1.75
C VAL A 92 -0.07 6.91 -2.24
N ALA A 93 -0.54 6.54 -3.42
CA ALA A 93 -1.74 7.12 -4.02
C ALA A 93 -3.01 6.49 -3.44
N SER A 94 -4.17 7.12 -3.69
CA SER A 94 -5.45 6.53 -3.32
C SER A 94 -5.70 5.22 -4.09
N PRO A 95 -6.20 4.16 -3.42
CA PRO A 95 -6.55 2.90 -4.08
C PRO A 95 -7.84 3.01 -4.90
N LEU A 96 -8.63 4.05 -4.68
CA LEU A 96 -9.89 4.31 -5.37
C LEU A 96 -9.63 4.80 -6.79
N LYS A 97 -10.29 4.15 -7.76
CA LYS A 97 -10.27 4.53 -9.18
C LYS A 97 -11.71 4.77 -9.61
N LEU A 98 -12.14 6.03 -9.51
CA LEU A 98 -13.52 6.46 -9.76
C LEU A 98 -13.63 7.03 -11.16
N GLY A 99 -14.60 6.55 -11.95
CA GLY A 99 -14.76 6.96 -13.35
C GLY A 99 -15.28 8.39 -13.52
N ALA A 100 -16.32 8.76 -12.77
CA ALA A 100 -16.94 10.09 -12.88
C ALA A 100 -16.22 11.18 -12.07
N THR A 101 -15.61 10.80 -10.94
CA THR A 101 -14.94 11.71 -10.01
C THR A 101 -13.56 11.19 -9.63
N PRO A 102 -12.59 11.16 -10.58
CA PRO A 102 -11.25 10.67 -10.30
C PRO A 102 -10.62 11.37 -9.10
N VAL A 103 -9.84 10.62 -8.31
CA VAL A 103 -9.08 11.20 -7.20
C VAL A 103 -8.05 12.16 -7.76
N ARG A 104 -7.99 13.37 -7.19
CA ARG A 104 -7.06 14.43 -7.59
C ARG A 104 -5.91 14.56 -6.59
N SER A 105 -4.72 14.78 -7.11
CA SER A 105 -3.45 14.95 -6.38
C SER A 105 -2.61 16.04 -7.03
N ASP A 106 -3.26 17.16 -7.39
CA ASP A 106 -2.67 18.15 -8.29
C ASP A 106 -1.53 18.93 -7.65
N LEU A 107 -1.61 19.14 -6.34
CA LEU A 107 -0.61 19.86 -5.56
C LEU A 107 0.05 18.90 -4.56
N PRO A 108 1.36 19.08 -4.28
CA PRO A 108 2.00 18.38 -3.21
C PRO A 108 1.40 18.83 -1.85
N PRO A 109 1.64 18.08 -0.77
CA PRO A 109 1.23 18.52 0.57
C PRO A 109 1.70 19.95 0.86
N PRO A 110 0.86 20.81 1.45
CA PRO A 110 1.24 22.18 1.72
C PRO A 110 2.25 22.28 2.86
N LEU A 111 3.07 23.33 2.83
CA LEU A 111 3.83 23.74 4.01
C LEU A 111 2.88 24.22 5.12
N LEU A 112 3.41 24.21 6.35
CA LEU A 112 2.73 24.85 7.48
C LEU A 112 2.46 26.32 7.15
N GLY A 113 1.18 26.71 7.18
CA GLY A 113 0.75 28.08 6.92
C GLY A 113 0.78 28.54 5.45
N GLN A 114 1.06 27.65 4.49
CA GLN A 114 1.21 28.03 3.06
C GLN A 114 0.01 28.80 2.51
N HIS A 115 -1.20 28.41 2.89
CA HIS A 115 -2.45 29.01 2.40
C HIS A 115 -3.12 29.94 3.42
N THR A 116 -2.45 30.32 4.52
CA THR A 116 -3.04 31.18 5.56
C THR A 116 -3.58 32.49 4.99
N ASN A 117 -2.77 33.16 4.16
CA ASN A 117 -3.17 34.43 3.55
C ASN A 117 -4.27 34.27 2.52
N GLU A 118 -4.18 33.26 1.65
CA GLU A 118 -5.21 32.96 0.65
C GLU A 118 -6.57 32.79 1.32
N VAL A 119 -6.65 31.96 2.36
CA VAL A 119 -7.89 31.70 3.08
C VAL A 119 -8.39 32.97 3.81
N LEU A 120 -7.52 33.66 4.56
CA LEU A 120 -7.95 34.83 5.34
C LEU A 120 -8.39 35.99 4.45
N CYS A 121 -7.62 36.30 3.40
CA CYS A 121 -7.87 37.46 2.57
C CYS A 121 -8.91 37.15 1.48
N GLU A 122 -8.71 36.09 0.71
CA GLU A 122 -9.53 35.84 -0.49
C GLU A 122 -10.87 35.20 -0.15
N TRP A 123 -10.91 34.31 0.84
CA TRP A 123 -12.14 33.58 1.19
C TRP A 123 -12.92 34.28 2.31
N LEU A 124 -12.22 34.85 3.30
CA LEU A 124 -12.84 35.46 4.47
C LEU A 124 -12.87 36.99 4.43
N GLY A 125 -12.23 37.63 3.44
CA GLY A 125 -12.25 39.08 3.27
C GLY A 125 -11.49 39.86 4.35
N THR A 126 -10.51 39.23 5.00
CA THR A 126 -9.64 39.88 5.99
C THR A 126 -8.75 40.90 5.29
N ASP A 127 -8.78 42.15 5.75
CA ASP A 127 -7.91 43.19 5.21
C ASP A 127 -6.46 43.09 5.75
N GLU A 128 -5.54 43.79 5.11
CA GLU A 128 -4.11 43.75 5.48
C GLU A 128 -3.85 44.16 6.94
N ARG A 129 -4.67 45.07 7.48
CA ARG A 129 -4.52 45.57 8.84
C ARG A 129 -4.93 44.51 9.85
N GLN A 130 -6.06 43.85 9.60
CA GLN A 130 -6.55 42.74 10.41
C GLN A 130 -5.58 41.56 10.38
N LEU A 131 -5.05 41.21 9.20
CA LEU A 131 -4.05 40.14 9.07
C LEU A 131 -2.77 40.44 9.86
N ALA A 132 -2.28 41.68 9.79
CA ALA A 132 -1.11 42.10 10.55
C ALA A 132 -1.33 42.03 12.07
N GLU A 133 -2.54 42.36 12.55
CA GLU A 133 -2.89 42.22 13.97
C GLU A 133 -2.88 40.75 14.40
N LEU A 134 -3.48 39.85 13.61
CA LEU A 134 -3.52 38.42 13.91
C LEU A 134 -2.11 37.82 14.03
N ARG A 135 -1.21 38.19 13.12
CA ARG A 135 0.21 37.78 13.15
C ARG A 135 0.93 38.33 14.38
N THR A 136 0.74 39.61 14.69
CA THR A 136 1.38 40.24 15.87
C THR A 136 0.95 39.58 17.17
N ARG A 137 -0.29 39.10 17.23
CA ARG A 137 -0.85 38.37 18.38
C ARG A 137 -0.46 36.89 18.41
N GLY A 138 0.24 36.37 17.41
CA GLY A 138 0.62 34.96 17.30
C GLY A 138 -0.57 34.01 17.12
N ILE A 139 -1.68 34.51 16.56
CA ILE A 139 -2.87 33.70 16.26
C ILE A 139 -2.66 32.91 14.97
N VAL A 140 -1.95 33.50 14.01
CA VAL A 140 -1.55 32.91 12.72
C VAL A 140 -0.10 33.20 12.40
#